data_AF-A0A937X0C9-F1
#
_entry.id   AF-A0A937X0C9-F1
#
_cell.length_a   1.000
_cell.length_b   1.000
_cell.length_c   1.000
_cell.angle_alpha   90.00
_cell.angle_beta   90.00
_cell.angle_gamma   90.00
#
_symmetry.space_group_name_H-M   'P 1'
#
loop_
_entity.id
_entity.type
_entity.pdbx_description
1 polymer ?
#
loop_
_entity_poly.entity_id
_entity_poly.type
_entity_poly.pdbx_seq_one_letter_code
_entity_poly.pdbx_strand_id
1 'polypeptide(L)'
;MDNIENLISLGFTADASPGDVERLVADLRLARVLLRRGLVKQDGIAEAVKLRNKSGLLFEHCLVRLGVVEFNAMLAAMAERRALEAAASPLARLSVTWATASRLTT
;
A
#
# COMPACT_ATOMS: atom_id res chain seq x y z
N MET A 1 -5.90 -15.51 -2.05
CA MET A 1 -6.16 -15.20 -0.63
C MET A 1 -5.67 -13.80 -0.35
N ASP A 2 -6.55 -12.83 -0.49
CA ASP A 2 -6.28 -11.40 -0.31
C ASP A 2 -6.41 -11.03 1.17
N ASN A 3 -5.41 -11.41 1.96
CA ASN A 3 -5.57 -11.47 3.41
C ASN A 3 -5.24 -10.13 4.08
N ILE A 4 -6.05 -9.10 3.81
CA ILE A 4 -6.01 -7.82 4.55
C ILE A 4 -6.21 -8.07 6.04
N GLU A 5 -7.04 -9.05 6.42
CA GLU A 5 -7.24 -9.50 7.79
C GLU A 5 -5.93 -9.94 8.46
N ASN A 6 -5.08 -10.68 7.72
CA ASN A 6 -3.77 -11.13 8.23
C ASN A 6 -2.80 -9.96 8.42
N LEU A 7 -2.93 -8.89 7.64
CA LEU A 7 -2.14 -7.68 7.83
C LEU A 7 -2.64 -6.86 9.03
N ILE A 8 -3.95 -6.79 9.25
CA ILE A 8 -4.51 -6.14 10.46
C ILE A 8 -4.03 -6.87 11.73
N SER A 9 -3.92 -8.20 11.70
CA SER A 9 -3.32 -9.00 12.76
C SER A 9 -1.83 -8.70 13.04
N LEU A 10 -1.11 -8.03 12.13
CA LEU A 10 0.27 -7.58 12.37
C LEU A 10 0.36 -6.32 13.25
N GLY A 11 -0.77 -5.80 13.74
CA GLY A 11 -0.82 -4.67 14.68
C GLY A 11 -1.00 -3.31 14.03
N PHE A 12 -1.52 -3.28 12.81
CA PHE A 12 -1.89 -2.04 12.12
C PHE A 12 -3.07 -1.39 12.83
N THR A 13 -2.81 -0.32 13.60
CA THR A 13 -3.83 0.46 14.31
C THR A 13 -4.02 1.82 13.65
N ALA A 14 -5.28 2.23 13.52
CA ALA A 14 -5.67 3.61 13.29
C ALA A 14 -6.45 4.10 14.51
N ASP A 15 -6.17 5.32 14.95
CA ASP A 15 -7.09 6.03 15.84
C ASP A 15 -8.37 6.37 15.06
N ALA A 16 -9.47 6.61 15.77
CA ALA A 16 -10.81 6.81 15.20
C ALA A 16 -10.96 8.09 14.33
N SER A 17 -9.85 8.74 13.96
CA SER A 17 -9.82 9.88 13.07
C SER A 17 -9.88 9.43 11.60
N PRO A 18 -10.75 10.03 10.76
CA PRO A 18 -10.88 9.66 9.36
C PRO A 18 -9.57 9.80 8.56
N GLY A 19 -8.68 10.72 8.94
CA GLY A 19 -7.37 10.87 8.31
C GLY A 19 -6.40 9.71 8.61
N ASP A 20 -6.59 9.02 9.74
CA ASP A 20 -5.73 7.89 10.13
C ASP A 20 -6.18 6.58 9.48
N VAL A 21 -7.47 6.47 9.14
CA VAL A 21 -8.01 5.34 8.36
C VAL A 21 -7.46 5.33 6.95
N GLU A 22 -7.38 6.48 6.27
CA GLU A 22 -6.77 6.56 4.92
C GLU A 22 -5.29 6.18 4.94
N ARG A 23 -4.55 6.66 5.95
CA ARG A 23 -3.15 6.28 6.16
C ARG A 23 -2.99 4.78 6.41
N LEU A 24 -3.86 4.19 7.22
CA LEU A 24 -3.86 2.75 7.48
C LEU A 24 -4.05 1.95 6.19
N VAL A 25 -4.99 2.35 5.34
CA VAL A 25 -5.22 1.70 4.05
C VAL A 25 -4.00 1.83 3.13
N ALA A 26 -3.34 2.99 3.12
CA ALA A 26 -2.12 3.20 2.35
C ALA A 26 -0.97 2.29 2.85
N ASP A 27 -0.78 2.19 4.16
CA ASP A 27 0.25 1.34 4.77
C ASP A 27 0.00 -0.15 4.47
N LEU A 28 -1.25 -0.61 4.56
CA LEU A 28 -1.65 -1.98 4.24
C LEU A 28 -1.40 -2.33 2.76
N ARG A 29 -1.67 -1.38 1.85
CA ARG A 29 -1.38 -1.56 0.42
C ARG A 29 0.12 -1.65 0.16
N LEU A 30 0.92 -0.81 0.81
CA LEU A 30 2.37 -0.86 0.70
C LEU A 30 2.92 -2.18 1.22
N ALA A 31 2.49 -2.62 2.41
CA ALA A 31 2.85 -3.91 2.98
C ALA A 31 2.54 -5.08 2.02
N ARG A 32 1.37 -5.04 1.35
CA ARG A 32 0.99 -6.05 0.35
C ARG A 32 1.89 -6.05 -0.88
N VAL A 33 2.26 -4.88 -1.40
CA VAL A 33 3.19 -4.79 -2.55
C VAL A 33 4.56 -5.36 -2.18
N LEU A 34 5.08 -4.99 -1.01
CA LEU A 34 6.38 -5.46 -0.52
C LEU A 34 6.42 -6.97 -0.31
N LEU A 35 5.36 -7.57 0.26
CA LEU A 35 5.25 -9.03 0.41
C LEU A 35 5.16 -9.73 -0.95
N ARG A 36 4.33 -9.23 -1.87
CA ARG A 36 4.17 -9.84 -3.20
C ARG A 36 5.45 -9.84 -4.01
N ARG A 37 6.26 -8.79 -3.86
CA ARG A 37 7.57 -8.68 -4.52
C ARG A 37 8.67 -9.46 -3.81
N GLY A 38 8.40 -10.06 -2.65
CA GLY A 38 9.40 -10.75 -1.84
C GLY A 38 10.47 -9.81 -1.27
N LEU A 39 10.21 -8.51 -1.24
CA LEU A 39 11.16 -7.49 -0.76
C LEU A 39 11.25 -7.49 0.76
N VAL A 40 10.20 -7.97 1.43
CA VAL A 40 10.10 -8.02 2.89
C VAL A 40 9.42 -9.32 3.31
N LYS A 41 9.86 -9.88 4.44
CA LYS A 41 9.18 -10.98 5.13
C LYS A 41 8.15 -10.44 6.12
N GLN A 42 7.10 -11.23 6.42
CA GLN A 42 6.07 -10.84 7.37
C GLN A 42 6.63 -10.36 8.73
N ASP A 43 7.69 -10.99 9.23
CA ASP A 43 8.35 -10.59 10.48
C ASP A 43 8.90 -9.16 10.41
N GLY A 44 9.50 -8.78 9.28
CA GLY A 44 10.01 -7.43 9.06
C GLY A 44 8.91 -6.37 8.99
N ILE A 45 7.72 -6.75 8.51
CA ILE A 45 6.53 -5.89 8.55
C ILE A 45 6.05 -5.72 9.98
N ALA A 46 5.95 -6.80 10.74
CA ALA A 46 5.52 -6.75 12.13
C ALA A 46 6.42 -5.83 12.97
N GLU A 47 7.75 -5.93 12.80
CA GLU A 47 8.70 -5.05 13.50
C GLU A 47 8.57 -3.57 13.08
N ALA A 48 8.38 -3.30 11.79
CA ALA A 48 8.15 -1.94 11.30
C ALA A 48 6.83 -1.34 11.83
N VAL A 49 5.77 -2.16 11.95
CA VAL A 49 4.49 -1.75 12.53
C VAL A 49 4.65 -1.42 14.02
N LYS A 50 5.33 -2.27 14.79
CA LYS A 50 5.65 -1.99 16.20
C LYS A 50 6.41 -0.67 16.35
N LEU A 51 7.40 -0.43 15.49
CA LEU A 51 8.19 0.80 15.53
C LEU A 51 7.33 2.03 15.20
N ARG A 52 6.48 1.95 14.16
CA ARG A 52 5.51 3.00 13.83
C ARG A 52 4.63 3.34 15.03
N ASN A 53 4.02 2.34 15.65
CA ASN A 53 3.09 2.55 16.77
C ASN A 53 3.80 3.17 17.99
N LYS A 54 5.09 2.85 18.19
CA LYS A 54 5.88 3.37 19.32
C LYS A 54 6.44 4.78 19.07
N SER A 55 6.73 5.13 17.82
CA SER A 55 7.44 6.37 17.46
C SER A 55 6.57 7.41 16.75
N GLY A 56 5.38 7.03 16.28
CA GLY A 56 4.51 7.89 15.46
C GLY A 56 5.06 8.19 14.06
N LEU A 57 6.16 7.54 13.66
CA LEU A 57 6.78 7.73 12.34
C LEU A 57 5.98 7.03 11.25
N LEU A 58 6.16 7.49 10.01
CA LEU A 58 5.59 6.84 8.83
C LEU A 58 6.11 5.40 8.69
N PHE A 59 5.22 4.49 8.30
CA PHE A 59 5.53 3.07 8.13
C PHE A 59 6.72 2.83 7.18
N GLU A 60 6.75 3.55 6.06
CA GLU A 60 7.83 3.53 5.06
C GLU A 60 9.18 3.98 5.63
N HIS A 61 9.20 4.98 6.50
CA HIS A 61 10.42 5.38 7.22
C HIS A 61 10.87 4.28 8.20
N CYS A 62 9.95 3.62 8.90
CA CYS A 62 10.28 2.52 9.80
C CYS A 62 10.91 1.34 9.05
N LEU A 63 10.39 0.98 7.87
CA LEU A 63 10.93 -0.11 7.05
C LEU A 63 12.35 0.16 6.56
N VAL A 64 12.64 1.38 6.11
CA VAL A 64 14.00 1.78 5.70
C VAL A 64 14.94 1.86 6.90
N ARG A 65 14.47 2.44 8.01
CA ARG A 65 15.27 2.59 9.24
C ARG A 65 15.67 1.26 9.87
N LEU A 66 14.79 0.26 9.79
CA LEU A 66 15.08 -1.11 10.25
C LEU A 66 15.95 -1.89 9.26
N GLY A 67 16.28 -1.33 8.09
CA GLY A 67 17.09 -2.00 7.06
C GLY A 67 16.37 -3.18 6.40
N VAL A 68 15.05 -3.29 6.57
CA VAL A 68 14.25 -4.40 6.03
C VAL A 68 14.01 -4.21 4.53
N VAL A 69 14.04 -2.97 4.07
CA VAL A 69 13.88 -2.59 2.66
C VAL A 69 14.93 -1.56 2.28
N GLU A 70 15.62 -1.79 1.17
CA GLU A 70 16.47 -0.77 0.59
C GLU A 70 15.64 0.40 0.02
N PHE A 71 16.16 1.63 0.17
CA PHE A 71 15.47 2.84 -0.26
C PHE A 71 15.01 2.80 -1.72
N ASN A 72 15.84 2.26 -2.63
CA ASN A 72 15.48 2.13 -4.05
C ASN A 72 14.32 1.15 -4.28
N ALA A 73 14.29 0.04 -3.55
CA ALA A 73 13.18 -0.92 -3.61
C ALA A 73 11.90 -0.32 -3.02
N MET A 74 12.02 0.50 -1.98
CA MET A 74 10.89 1.25 -1.40
C MET A 74 10.29 2.23 -2.41
N LEU A 75 11.11 2.99 -3.14
CA LEU A 75 10.65 3.93 -4.16
C LEU A 75 9.87 3.21 -5.28
N ALA A 76 10.37 2.06 -5.74
CA ALA A 76 9.68 1.25 -6.73
C ALA A 76 8.31 0.75 -6.22
N ALA A 77 8.26 0.24 -4.98
CA ALA A 77 7.02 -0.21 -4.36
C ALA A 77 6.00 0.92 -4.17
N MET A 78 6.45 2.13 -3.83
CA MET A 78 5.60 3.31 -3.74
C MET A 78 5.03 3.75 -5.10
N ALA A 79 5.85 3.72 -6.16
CA ALA A 79 5.38 4.02 -7.51
C ALA A 79 4.32 3.01 -7.97
N GLU A 80 4.52 1.72 -7.69
CA GLU A 80 3.56 0.66 -7.98
C GLU A 80 2.25 0.84 -7.20
N ARG A 81 2.32 1.20 -5.90
CA ARG A 81 1.13 1.53 -5.11
C ARG A 81 0.31 2.65 -5.77
N ARG A 82 0.96 3.73 -6.20
CA ARG A 82 0.30 4.85 -6.87
C ARG A 82 -0.33 4.43 -8.20
N ALA A 83 0.34 3.58 -8.98
CA ALA A 83 -0.20 3.05 -10.23
C ALA A 83 -1.46 2.19 -9.99
N LEU A 84 -1.46 1.34 -8.96
CA LEU A 84 -2.61 0.52 -8.57
C LEU A 84 -3.78 1.38 -8.07
N GLU A 85 -3.50 2.46 -7.33
CA GLU A 85 -4.52 3.43 -6.89
C GLU A 85 -5.15 4.18 -8.07
N ALA A 86 -4.33 4.61 -9.03
CA ALA A 86 -4.81 5.25 -10.25
C ALA A 86 -5.68 4.29 -11.08
N ALA A 87 -5.27 3.02 -11.21
CA ALA A 87 -6.04 2.00 -11.93
C ALA A 87 -7.37 1.64 -11.25
N ALA A 88 -7.45 1.73 -9.92
CA ALA A 88 -8.68 1.49 -9.17
C ALA A 88 -9.66 2.67 -9.22
N SER A 89 -9.23 3.86 -9.66
CA SER A 89 -10.04 5.07 -9.72
C SER A 89 -11.24 4.93 -10.65
N PRO A 90 -12.45 5.42 -10.26
CA PRO A 90 -13.62 5.47 -11.13
C PRO A 90 -13.38 6.21 -12.45
N LEU A 91 -12.53 7.25 -12.43
CA LEU A 91 -12.17 8.01 -13.64
C LEU A 91 -11.36 7.18 -14.64
N ALA A 92 -10.53 6.24 -14.17
CA ALA A 92 -9.83 5.29 -15.04
C ALA A 92 -10.75 4.23 -15.66
N ARG A 93 -11.90 3.94 -15.02
CA ARG A 93 -12.91 3.05 -15.60
C ARG A 93 -13.78 3.75 -16.64
N LEU A 94 -14.10 5.02 -16.41
CA LEU A 94 -14.87 5.85 -17.35
C LEU A 94 -14.04 6.23 -18.59
N SER A 95 -12.71 6.26 -18.50
CA SER A 95 -11.84 6.49 -19.67
C SER A 95 -11.79 5.30 -20.64
N VAL A 96 -12.15 4.09 -20.19
CA VAL A 96 -12.25 2.91 -21.07
C VAL A 96 -13.58 2.91 -21.84
N THR A 97 -14.65 3.45 -21.26
CA THR A 97 -15.99 3.40 -21.86
C THR A 97 -16.19 4.36 -23.03
N TRP A 98 -15.48 5.50 -23.10
CA TRP A 98 -15.56 6.37 -24.28
C TRP A 98 -14.73 5.83 -25.46
N ALA A 99 -13.63 5.11 -25.18
CA ALA A 99 -12.77 4.54 -26.21
C ALA A 99 -13.42 3.35 -26.95
N THR A 100 -14.36 2.63 -26.31
CA THR A 100 -15.17 1.58 -26.96
C THR A 100 -16.41 2.11 -27.65
N ALA A 101 -16.98 3.24 -27.21
CA ALA A 101 -18.12 3.86 -27.88
C ALA A 101 -17.78 4.36 -29.30
N SER A 102 -16.54 4.78 -29.55
CA SER A 102 -16.09 5.28 -30.87
C SER A 102 -15.77 4.19 -31.90
N ARG A 103 -15.87 2.88 -31.56
CA ARG A 103 -15.61 1.78 -32.51
C ARG A 103 -16.88 1.09 -33.02
N LEU A 104 -18.06 1.55 -32.62
CA LEU A 104 -19.36 0.96 -33.01
C LEU A 104 -20.15 1.80 -34.03
N THR A 105 -19.54 2.82 -34.63
CA THR A 105 -20.18 3.76 -35.58
C THR A 105 -19.57 3.77 -36.98
N THR A 106 -19.01 2.65 -37.45
CA THR A 106 -18.65 2.41 -38.86
C THR A 106 -19.16 1.06 -39.29
#